data_AF-G8HA81-F1
#
_entry.id   AF-G8HA81-F1
#
_cell.length_a   1.000
_cell.length_b   1.000
_cell.length_c   1.000
_cell.angle_alpha   90.00
_cell.angle_beta   90.00
_cell.angle_gamma   90.00
#
_symmetry.space_group_name_H-M   'P 1'
#
loop_
_entity.id
_entity.type
_entity.pdbx_description
1 polymer ?
#
loop_
_entity_poly.entity_id
_entity_poly.type
_entity_poly.pdbx_seq_one_letter_code
_entity_poly.pdbx_strand_id
1 'polypeptide(L)'
;ALSNGRYKSCLHRAVVNQRRERRSLAFFLCPREDRVVRPPPSAATPRHYPDFTWADLMRFTQRHYRADTRTLDAFTRWLAPPAADAAATAQVEAAS
;
A
#
# COMPACT_ATOMS: atom_id res chain seq x y z
N ALA A 1 5.25 -3.86 1.11
CA ALA A 1 4.51 -4.79 0.24
C ALA A 1 5.44 -5.80 -0.45
N LEU A 2 6.19 -5.42 -1.51
CA LEU A 2 7.02 -6.38 -2.29
C LEU A 2 8.03 -7.20 -1.46
N SER A 3 8.73 -6.56 -0.52
CA SER A 3 9.70 -7.23 0.36
C SER A 3 9.07 -7.98 1.53
N ASN A 4 7.74 -8.12 1.56
CA ASN A 4 6.94 -8.59 2.70
C ASN A 4 7.33 -7.94 4.05
N GLY A 5 7.72 -6.66 4.04
CA GLY A 5 8.09 -5.92 5.24
C GLY A 5 9.57 -5.99 5.62
N ARG A 6 10.41 -6.75 4.90
CA ARG A 6 11.87 -6.80 5.13
C ARG A 6 12.53 -5.43 4.91
N TYR A 7 12.08 -4.68 3.90
CA TYR A 7 12.53 -3.31 3.67
C TYR A 7 11.46 -2.32 4.09
N LYS A 8 11.83 -1.41 5.00
CA LYS A 8 10.95 -0.40 5.58
C LYS A 8 11.07 0.91 4.81
N SER A 9 9.93 1.56 4.57
CA SER A 9 9.92 2.92 4.00
C SER A 9 10.29 3.94 5.07
N CYS A 10 11.27 4.80 4.81
CA CYS A 10 11.76 5.76 5.78
C CYS A 10 11.04 7.11 5.66
N LEU A 11 10.61 7.65 6.80
CA LEU A 11 10.15 9.03 6.87
C LEU A 11 11.35 9.98 6.72
N HIS A 12 11.22 10.94 5.82
CA HIS A 12 12.22 11.97 5.60
C HIS A 12 11.53 13.33 5.48
N ARG A 13 12.24 14.39 5.85
CA ARG A 13 11.75 15.77 5.80
C ARG A 13 12.86 16.70 5.31
N ALA A 14 12.51 17.61 4.40
CA ALA A 14 13.34 18.77 4.11
C ALA A 14 12.96 19.90 5.06
N VAL A 15 13.95 20.51 5.72
CA VAL A 15 13.75 21.69 6.57
C VAL A 15 14.20 22.95 5.83
N VAL A 16 13.54 24.07 6.10
CA VAL A 16 13.86 25.37 5.49
C VAL A 16 15.06 26.02 6.16
N ASN A 17 15.79 26.85 5.42
CA ASN A 17 16.94 27.60 5.92
C ASN A 17 16.77 29.09 5.55
N GLN A 18 16.97 29.98 6.52
CA GLN A 18 16.77 31.43 6.33
C GLN A 18 17.92 32.13 5.61
N ARG A 19 19.11 31.50 5.54
CA ARG A 19 20.34 32.13 5.02
C ARG A 19 20.67 31.72 3.58
N ARG A 20 20.36 30.48 3.21
CA ARG A 20 20.75 29.90 1.92
C ARG A 20 19.67 28.99 1.37
N GLU A 21 19.41 29.13 0.08
CA GLU A 21 18.53 28.24 -0.66
C GLU A 21 19.13 26.83 -0.83
N ARG A 22 18.25 25.82 -0.83
CA ARG A 22 18.60 24.43 -1.18
C ARG A 22 17.80 24.03 -2.41
N ARG A 23 18.49 23.61 -3.46
CA ARG A 23 17.90 23.05 -4.67
C ARG A 23 18.13 21.54 -4.68
N SER A 24 17.08 20.76 -4.96
CA SER A 24 17.19 19.30 -5.08
C SER A 24 16.22 18.79 -6.13
N LEU A 25 16.64 17.76 -6.86
CA LEU A 25 15.81 17.02 -7.80
C LEU A 25 15.59 15.61 -7.25
N ALA A 26 14.37 15.10 -7.34
CA ALA A 26 14.00 13.76 -6.91
C ALA A 26 13.40 12.99 -8.09
N PHE A 27 13.74 11.72 -8.17
CA PHE A 27 13.19 10.78 -9.14
C PHE A 27 12.47 9.66 -8.39
N PHE A 28 11.31 9.27 -8.90
CA PHE A 28 10.51 8.16 -8.36
C PHE A 28 10.46 7.04 -9.39
N LEU A 29 10.94 5.86 -9.00
CA LEU A 29 10.84 4.65 -9.80
C LEU A 29 9.61 3.87 -9.33
N CYS A 30 8.51 4.02 -10.07
CA CYS A 30 7.23 3.40 -9.74
C CYS A 30 6.90 2.27 -10.72
N PRO A 31 6.22 1.20 -10.27
CA PRO A 31 5.62 0.24 -11.18
C PRO A 31 4.61 0.91 -12.13
N ARG A 32 4.31 0.24 -13.25
CA ARG A 32 3.16 0.60 -14.08
C ARG A 32 1.86 0.47 -13.28
N GLU A 33 0.86 1.28 -13.60
CA GLU A 33 -0.43 1.32 -12.88
C GLU A 33 -1.12 -0.03 -12.77
N ASP A 34 -1.14 -0.79 -13.86
CA ASP A 34 -1.74 -2.13 -13.98
C ASP A 34 -0.92 -3.24 -13.30
N ARG A 35 0.30 -2.93 -12.85
CA ARG A 35 1.18 -3.95 -12.26
C ARG A 35 0.66 -4.36 -10.89
N VAL A 36 0.39 -5.65 -10.73
CA VAL A 36 0.11 -6.27 -9.43
C VAL A 36 1.38 -6.27 -8.57
N VAL A 37 1.28 -5.66 -7.40
CA VAL A 37 2.28 -5.61 -6.34
C VAL A 37 2.03 -6.79 -5.40
N ARG A 38 2.89 -7.80 -5.46
CA ARG A 38 2.84 -8.97 -4.58
C ARG A 38 4.24 -9.41 -4.16
N PRO A 39 4.44 -9.96 -2.95
CA PRO A 39 5.73 -10.52 -2.57
C PRO A 39 6.17 -11.64 -3.53
N PRO A 40 7.48 -11.78 -3.81
CA PRO A 40 7.98 -12.91 -4.60
C PRO A 40 7.73 -14.23 -3.84
N PRO A 41 7.66 -15.39 -4.53
CA PRO A 41 7.43 -16.69 -3.89
C PRO A 41 8.47 -17.06 -2.82
N SER A 42 9.69 -16.53 -2.95
CA SER A 42 10.79 -16.71 -2.00
C SER A 42 10.71 -15.81 -0.76
N ALA A 43 9.72 -14.92 -0.67
CA ALA A 43 9.52 -14.10 0.53
C ALA A 43 9.03 -14.96 1.71
N ALA A 44 9.48 -14.62 2.92
CA ALA A 44 9.09 -15.33 4.14
C ALA A 44 7.57 -15.31 4.35
N THR A 45 7.02 -16.43 4.85
CA THR A 45 5.65 -16.55 5.33
C THR A 45 5.57 -16.19 6.83
N PRO A 46 4.44 -15.68 7.34
CA PRO A 46 3.18 -15.43 6.64
C PRO A 46 3.22 -14.15 5.78
N ARG A 47 2.26 -14.03 4.86
CA ARG A 47 2.07 -12.83 4.04
C ARG A 47 1.52 -11.70 4.91
N HIS A 48 2.14 -10.52 4.87
CA HIS A 48 1.73 -9.36 5.67
C HIS A 48 0.77 -8.41 4.93
N TYR A 49 0.78 -8.43 3.60
CA TYR A 49 0.02 -7.47 2.77
C TYR A 49 -0.74 -8.22 1.67
N PRO A 50 -1.96 -7.78 1.29
CA PRO A 50 -2.70 -8.37 0.19
C PRO A 50 -2.03 -8.06 -1.16
N ASP A 51 -2.51 -8.71 -2.22
CA ASP A 51 -2.17 -8.33 -3.59
C ASP A 51 -3.02 -7.10 -3.98
N PHE A 52 -2.41 -6.15 -4.68
CA PHE A 52 -3.07 -4.94 -5.16
C PHE A 52 -2.36 -4.40 -6.40
N THR A 53 -3.03 -3.58 -7.21
CA THR A 53 -2.38 -2.89 -8.34
C THR A 53 -1.72 -1.60 -7.88
N TRP A 54 -0.68 -1.15 -8.57
CA TRP A 54 -0.08 0.16 -8.25
C TRP A 54 -1.12 1.30 -8.33
N ALA A 55 -2.07 1.21 -9.27
CA ALA A 55 -3.19 2.14 -9.38
C ALA A 55 -4.03 2.23 -8.10
N ASP A 56 -4.27 1.12 -7.39
CA ASP A 56 -5.04 1.11 -6.15
C ASP A 56 -4.36 1.95 -5.05
N LEU A 57 -3.05 1.72 -4.84
CA LEU A 57 -2.27 2.46 -3.86
C LEU A 57 -2.16 3.95 -4.23
N MET A 58 -1.98 4.24 -5.52
CA MET A 58 -1.93 5.61 -6.03
C MET A 58 -3.26 6.33 -5.79
N ARG A 59 -4.39 5.69 -6.12
CA ARG A 59 -5.73 6.22 -5.88
C ARG A 59 -5.97 6.50 -4.39
N PHE A 60 -5.60 5.55 -3.53
CA PHE A 60 -5.74 5.70 -2.08
C PHE A 60 -4.98 6.93 -1.57
N THR A 61 -3.70 7.05 -1.91
CA THR A 61 -2.85 8.14 -1.40
C THR A 61 -3.16 9.51 -2.00
N GLN A 62 -3.74 9.56 -3.20
CA GLN A 62 -4.12 10.82 -3.85
C GLN A 62 -5.52 11.30 -3.47
N ARG A 63 -6.46 10.41 -3.15
CA ARG A 63 -7.88 10.76 -2.97
C ARG A 63 -8.45 10.47 -1.59
N HIS A 64 -7.86 9.56 -0.83
CA HIS A 64 -8.47 9.03 0.39
C HIS A 64 -7.58 9.16 1.64
N TYR A 65 -6.26 9.26 1.48
CA TYR A 65 -5.35 9.24 2.63
C TYR A 65 -4.06 10.04 2.38
N ARG A 66 -3.73 10.96 3.28
CA ARG A 66 -2.44 11.64 3.26
C ARG A 66 -1.34 10.66 3.62
N ALA A 67 -0.37 10.46 2.73
CA ALA A 67 0.74 9.53 2.96
C ALA A 67 1.54 9.88 4.23
N ASP A 68 1.67 8.90 5.11
CA ASP A 68 2.48 8.92 6.33
C ASP A 68 3.09 7.52 6.62
N THR A 69 3.65 7.32 7.82
CA THR A 69 4.26 6.05 8.23
C THR A 69 3.27 4.88 8.36
N ARG A 70 1.96 5.15 8.43
CA ARG A 70 0.88 4.15 8.53
C ARG A 70 0.19 3.88 7.20
N THR A 71 0.64 4.51 6.11
CA THR A 71 0.02 4.39 4.77
C THR A 71 -0.29 2.97 4.37
N LEU A 72 0.67 2.03 4.49
CA LEU A 72 0.46 0.65 4.05
C LEU A 72 -0.55 -0.10 4.91
N ASP A 73 -0.61 0.17 6.22
CA ASP A 73 -1.57 -0.46 7.12
C ASP A 73 -2.98 0.09 6.87
N ALA A 74 -3.10 1.41 6.76
CA ALA A 74 -4.37 2.08 6.42
C ALA A 74 -4.89 1.64 5.05
N PHE A 75 -4.00 1.55 4.06
CA PHE A 75 -4.33 1.06 2.72
C PHE A 75 -4.80 -0.39 2.73
N THR A 76 -4.11 -1.27 3.46
CA THR A 76 -4.49 -2.69 3.56
C THR A 76 -5.88 -2.85 4.17
N ARG A 77 -6.23 -2.02 5.17
CA ARG A 77 -7.58 -2.01 5.75
C ARG A 77 -8.62 -1.42 4.78
N TRP A 78 -8.25 -0.39 4.03
CA TRP A 78 -9.13 0.23 3.03
C TRP A 78 -9.45 -0.70 1.85
N LEU A 79 -8.51 -1.56 1.47
CA LEU A 79 -8.70 -2.60 0.46
C LEU A 79 -9.56 -3.78 0.91
N ALA A 80 -9.68 -3.99 2.23
CA ALA A 80 -10.43 -5.14 2.74
C ALA A 80 -11.90 -5.03 2.28
N PRO A 81 -12.51 -6.13 1.80
CA PRO A 81 -13.92 -6.12 1.50
C PRO A 81 -14.73 -5.74 2.75
N PRO A 82 -15.88 -5.05 2.60
CA PRO A 82 -16.75 -4.77 3.73
C PRO A 82 -17.09 -6.09 4.43
N ALA A 83 -16.97 -6.11 5.77
CA ALA A 83 -17.11 -7.29 6.61
C ALA A 83 -18.51 -7.95 6.60
N ALA A 84 -19.39 -7.59 5.65
CA ALA A 84 -20.79 -8.00 5.62
C ALA A 84 -21.15 -9.06 4.56
N ASP A 85 -20.37 -9.25 3.49
CA ASP A 85 -20.83 -10.12 2.38
C ASP A 85 -20.17 -11.52 2.33
N ALA A 86 -19.12 -11.77 3.13
CA ALA A 86 -18.53 -13.11 3.19
C ALA A 86 -19.39 -14.12 3.99
N ALA A 87 -20.25 -13.63 4.90
CA ALA A 87 -21.17 -14.47 5.66
C ALA A 87 -22.44 -14.84 4.86
N ALA A 88 -22.85 -14.00 3.90
CA ALA A 88 -24.03 -14.24 3.09
C ALA A 88 -23.80 -15.34 2.04
N THR A 89 -22.62 -15.39 1.42
CA THR A 89 -22.31 -16.39 0.38
C THR A 89 -22.20 -17.81 0.94
N ALA A 90 -21.71 -17.97 2.18
CA ALA A 90 -21.60 -19.28 2.83
C ALA A 90 -22.95 -19.87 3.29
N GLN A 91 -23.96 -19.03 3.54
CA GLN A 91 -25.30 -19.51 3.94
C GLN A 91 -26.16 -19.96 2.76
N VAL A 92 -25.87 -19.50 1.54
CA VAL A 92 -26.61 -19.92 0.33
C VAL A 92 -26.12 -21.28 -0.19
N GLU A 93 -24.82 -21.58 -0.10
CA GLU A 93 -24.28 -22.89 -0.50
C GLU A 93 -24.56 -24.03 0.50
N ALA A 94 -24.79 -23.71 1.77
CA ALA A 94 -25.18 -24.73 2.77
C ALA A 94 -26.68 -25.06 2.76
N ALA A 95 -27.48 -24.32 1.97
CA ALA A 95 -28.93 -24.50 1.82
C ALA A 95 -29.33 -25.08 0.45
N SER A 96 -28.38 -25.62 -0.32
CA SER A 96 -28.62 -26.36 -1.57
C SER A 96 -28.16 -27.81 -1.47
#